data_AF-A0A6M1S5V5-F1
#
_entry.id   AF-A0A6M1S5V5-F1
#
_cell.length_a   1.000
_cell.length_b   1.000
_cell.length_c   1.000
_cell.angle_alpha   90.00
_cell.angle_beta   90.00
_cell.angle_gamma   90.00
#
_symmetry.space_group_name_H-M   'P 1'
#
loop_
_entity.id
_entity.type
_entity.pdbx_description
1 polymer ?
#
loop_
_entity_poly.entity_id
_entity_poly.type
_entity_poly.pdbx_seq_one_letter_code
_entity_poly.pdbx_strand_id
1 'polypeptide(L)'
;MQAEAAADGLAGGDPAQELGQRLETCYRHIHATAMADVPICNPALGVAATGFRIYGGRAFGIVTTPWFMNLVASDLPGGTPSAPAGMGMTVRIGLPAGEVDFIAGELAGIGRVDSCSLFSPVFEFASMEAAVETAEEAVRAFFDPATLEPPPAPPAPVNRRDLLRGNFGKREEPAE
;
A
#
# COMPACT_ATOMS: atom_id res chain seq x y z
N MET A 1 17.96 0.90 22.48
CA MET A 1 17.51 2.23 22.00
C MET A 1 16.01 2.10 21.85
N GLN A 2 15.27 2.60 22.85
CA GLN A 2 13.88 2.25 23.11
C GLN A 2 12.96 2.98 22.13
N ALA A 3 12.09 2.24 21.44
CA ALA A 3 10.96 2.81 20.70
C ALA A 3 9.87 3.14 21.71
N GLU A 4 9.87 4.39 22.17
CA GLU A 4 8.89 4.90 23.11
C GLU A 4 7.59 5.18 22.34
N ALA A 5 6.63 4.28 22.52
CA ALA A 5 5.26 4.46 22.10
C ALA A 5 4.64 5.61 22.92
N ALA A 6 4.66 6.82 22.35
CA ALA A 6 3.87 7.92 22.86
C ALA A 6 2.45 7.80 22.29
N ALA A 7 1.62 7.00 22.97
CA ALA A 7 0.19 7.22 22.99
C ALA A 7 -0.07 8.38 23.97
N ASP A 8 -0.35 9.57 23.43
CA ASP A 8 -0.90 10.67 24.24
C ASP A 8 -2.00 11.34 23.43
N GLY A 9 -3.24 11.06 23.81
CA GLY A 9 -4.43 11.65 23.22
C GLY A 9 -4.97 12.76 24.10
N LEU A 10 -5.24 13.94 23.52
CA LEU A 10 -6.02 15.02 24.14
C LEU A 10 -6.65 15.91 23.04
N ALA A 11 -7.98 15.83 22.90
CA ALA A 11 -8.88 16.80 22.28
C ALA A 11 -8.55 17.33 20.86
N GLY A 12 -8.47 16.40 19.92
CA GLY A 12 -8.51 16.54 18.46
C GLY A 12 -8.70 15.13 17.89
N GLY A 13 -9.37 14.93 16.76
CA GLY A 13 -9.50 13.58 16.21
C GLY A 13 -8.12 12.97 15.93
N ASP A 14 -8.03 11.64 15.88
CA ASP A 14 -6.81 10.99 15.39
C ASP A 14 -6.57 11.47 13.95
N PRO A 15 -5.48 12.20 13.65
CA PRO A 15 -5.29 12.81 12.34
C PRO A 15 -5.15 11.76 11.23
N ALA A 16 -4.72 10.53 11.54
CA ALA A 16 -4.73 9.44 10.58
C ALA A 16 -6.18 9.01 10.24
N GLN A 17 -7.04 8.92 11.25
CA GLN A 17 -8.46 8.60 11.05
C GLN A 17 -9.20 9.71 10.30
N GLU A 18 -8.90 10.98 10.61
CA GLU A 18 -9.45 12.14 9.89
C GLU A 18 -9.04 12.12 8.41
N LEU A 19 -7.78 11.80 8.10
CA LEU A 19 -7.33 11.59 6.73
C LEU A 19 -8.09 10.45 6.05
N GLY A 20 -8.27 9.32 6.73
CA GLY A 20 -9.05 8.19 6.24
C GLY A 20 -10.47 8.60 5.84
N GLN A 21 -11.17 9.33 6.71
CA GLN A 21 -12.52 9.85 6.42
C GLN A 21 -12.55 10.80 5.22
N ARG A 22 -11.54 11.67 5.09
CA ARG A 22 -11.42 12.58 3.94
C ARG A 22 -11.17 11.82 2.64
N LEU A 23 -10.29 10.81 2.65
CA LEU A 23 -10.05 9.93 1.51
C LEU A 23 -11.30 9.18 1.11
N GLU A 24 -12.01 8.58 2.07
CA GLU A 24 -13.25 7.86 1.85
C GLU A 24 -14.32 8.76 1.19
N THR A 25 -14.44 9.99 1.68
CA THR A 25 -15.35 11.00 1.11
C THR A 25 -14.95 11.39 -0.32
N CYS A 26 -13.65 11.59 -0.56
CA CYS A 26 -13.13 11.91 -1.90
C CYS A 26 -13.39 10.77 -2.89
N TYR A 27 -13.09 9.54 -2.52
CA TYR A 27 -13.32 8.38 -3.39
C TYR A 27 -14.80 8.07 -3.59
N ARG A 28 -15.67 8.32 -2.60
CA ARG A 28 -17.13 8.29 -2.82
C ARG A 28 -17.58 9.29 -3.87
N HIS A 29 -17.03 10.50 -3.86
CA HIS A 29 -17.32 11.49 -4.88
C HIS A 29 -16.83 11.04 -6.26
N ILE A 30 -15.64 10.47 -6.36
CA ILE A 30 -15.11 9.89 -7.60
C ILE A 30 -15.99 8.75 -8.11
N HIS A 31 -16.43 7.87 -7.20
CA HIS A 31 -17.36 6.78 -7.53
C HIS A 31 -18.65 7.32 -8.12
N ALA A 32 -19.25 8.35 -7.53
CA ALA A 32 -20.50 8.93 -7.98
C ALA A 32 -20.40 9.78 -9.26
N THR A 33 -19.19 10.11 -9.73
CA THR A 33 -18.99 11.04 -10.86
C THR A 33 -18.23 10.39 -12.01
N ALA A 34 -16.93 10.18 -11.85
CA ALA A 34 -16.06 9.68 -12.91
C ALA A 34 -16.12 8.16 -13.10
N MET A 35 -16.47 7.41 -12.04
CA MET A 35 -16.40 5.95 -12.02
C MET A 35 -17.77 5.26 -11.99
N ALA A 36 -18.89 5.99 -12.00
CA ALA A 36 -20.23 5.44 -11.75
C ALA A 36 -20.64 4.33 -12.75
N ASP A 37 -20.28 4.50 -14.03
CA ASP A 37 -20.67 3.60 -15.12
C ASP A 37 -19.48 2.83 -15.72
N VAL A 38 -18.35 2.79 -15.03
CA VAL A 38 -17.15 2.13 -15.55
C VAL A 38 -17.25 0.62 -15.30
N PRO A 39 -17.07 -0.25 -16.31
CA PRO A 39 -17.25 -1.70 -16.17
C PRO A 39 -16.31 -2.39 -15.16
N ILE A 40 -15.26 -1.71 -14.72
CA ILE A 40 -14.32 -2.22 -13.71
C ILE A 40 -14.89 -2.15 -12.29
N CYS A 41 -15.98 -1.41 -12.07
CA CYS A 41 -16.58 -1.24 -10.76
C CYS A 41 -17.37 -2.48 -10.34
N ASN A 42 -17.02 -3.06 -9.19
CA ASN A 42 -17.75 -4.12 -8.53
C ASN A 42 -18.95 -3.53 -7.76
N PRO A 43 -20.21 -3.79 -8.19
CA PRO A 43 -21.40 -3.21 -7.58
C PRO A 43 -21.68 -3.72 -6.16
N ALA A 44 -21.04 -4.80 -5.72
CA ALA A 44 -21.16 -5.31 -4.36
C ALA A 44 -20.36 -4.48 -3.34
N LEU A 45 -19.49 -3.59 -3.82
CA LEU A 45 -18.59 -2.80 -2.98
C LEU A 45 -18.99 -1.33 -2.95
N GLY A 46 -18.72 -0.71 -1.81
CA GLY A 46 -18.71 0.73 -1.63
C GLY A 46 -17.29 1.26 -1.54
N VAL A 47 -17.12 2.36 -0.82
CA VAL A 47 -15.82 2.93 -0.49
C VAL A 47 -15.63 2.89 1.03
N ALA A 48 -14.49 2.39 1.49
CA ALA A 48 -14.11 2.39 2.90
C ALA A 48 -12.62 2.70 3.10
N ALA A 49 -12.33 3.44 4.17
CA ALA A 49 -10.99 3.67 4.67
C ALA A 49 -10.78 2.85 5.96
N THR A 50 -9.82 1.92 5.93
CA THR A 50 -9.65 0.89 6.97
C THR A 50 -8.24 0.93 7.54
N GLY A 51 -8.12 0.80 8.87
CA GLY A 51 -6.83 0.56 9.51
C GLY A 51 -5.88 1.76 9.59
N PHE A 52 -6.39 2.97 9.41
CA PHE A 52 -5.58 4.19 9.39
C PHE A 52 -4.80 4.38 10.69
N ARG A 53 -3.49 4.61 10.58
CA ARG A 53 -2.55 4.79 11.71
C ARG A 53 -1.37 5.66 11.33
N ILE A 54 -0.71 6.23 12.33
CA ILE A 54 0.50 7.03 12.15
C ILE A 54 1.74 6.12 12.23
N TYR A 55 2.66 6.28 11.28
CA TYR A 55 3.97 5.63 11.32
C TYR A 55 5.00 6.53 10.61
N GLY A 56 6.18 6.74 11.21
CA GLY A 56 7.25 7.53 10.58
C GLY A 56 6.84 8.96 10.18
N GLY A 57 5.90 9.59 10.89
CA GLY A 57 5.39 10.93 10.57
C GLY A 57 4.36 11.01 9.44
N ARG A 58 3.93 9.86 8.90
CA ARG A 58 2.92 9.74 7.85
C ARG A 58 1.73 8.93 8.35
N ALA A 59 0.57 9.14 7.73
CA ALA A 59 -0.60 8.30 7.95
C ALA A 59 -0.66 7.20 6.88
N PHE A 60 -0.89 5.98 7.32
CA PHE A 60 -1.04 4.79 6.49
C PHE A 60 -2.36 4.12 6.75
N GLY A 61 -3.01 3.61 5.71
CA GLY A 61 -4.23 2.82 5.82
C GLY A 61 -4.60 2.22 4.48
N ILE A 62 -5.62 1.37 4.44
CA ILE A 62 -6.12 0.81 3.19
C ILE A 62 -7.38 1.54 2.77
N VAL A 63 -7.45 1.89 1.49
CA VAL A 63 -8.65 2.40 0.85
C VAL A 63 -9.18 1.32 -0.09
N THR A 64 -10.39 0.86 0.21
CA THR A 64 -11.17 -0.03 -0.66
C THR A 64 -12.16 0.80 -1.45
N THR A 65 -12.19 0.59 -2.75
CA THR A 65 -13.14 1.18 -3.69
C THR A 65 -13.77 0.07 -4.54
N PRO A 66 -14.82 0.35 -5.31
CA PRO A 66 -15.38 -0.62 -6.26
C PRO A 66 -14.43 -1.06 -7.36
N TRP A 67 -13.29 -0.38 -7.59
CA TRP A 67 -12.37 -0.71 -8.68
C TRP A 67 -10.94 -1.07 -8.24
N PHE A 68 -10.53 -0.73 -7.01
CA PHE A 68 -9.26 -1.16 -6.43
C PHE A 68 -9.32 -1.31 -4.90
N MET A 69 -8.34 -2.01 -4.34
CA MET A 69 -7.94 -1.91 -2.93
C MET A 69 -6.46 -1.57 -2.86
N ASN A 70 -6.13 -0.44 -2.21
CA ASN A 70 -4.75 0.06 -2.14
C ASN A 70 -4.36 0.38 -0.69
N LEU A 71 -3.13 0.03 -0.33
CA LEU A 71 -2.46 0.65 0.82
C LEU A 71 -2.04 2.06 0.42
N VAL A 72 -2.39 3.06 1.22
CA VAL A 72 -2.09 4.47 0.94
C VAL A 72 -1.24 5.07 2.04
N ALA A 73 -0.41 6.04 1.67
CA ALA A 73 0.43 6.81 2.57
C ALA A 73 0.33 8.31 2.23
N SER A 74 0.08 9.15 3.24
CA SER A 74 0.08 10.61 3.07
C SER A 74 0.75 11.29 4.26
N ASP A 75 1.35 12.45 3.99
CA ASP A 75 2.01 13.23 5.02
C ASP A 75 0.96 13.93 5.90
N LEU A 76 1.20 13.93 7.21
CA LEU A 76 0.31 14.61 8.15
C LEU A 76 0.58 16.13 8.17
N PRO A 77 -0.47 16.96 8.36
CA PRO A 77 -0.28 18.39 8.57
C PRO A 77 0.66 18.65 9.77
N GLY A 78 1.73 19.43 9.55
CA GLY A 78 2.71 19.76 10.59
C GLY A 78 3.79 18.70 10.83
N GLY A 79 3.77 17.57 10.11
CA GLY A 79 4.85 16.59 10.11
C GLY A 79 6.04 16.98 9.22
N THR A 80 7.11 16.18 9.27
CA THR A 80 8.20 16.29 8.28
C THR A 80 7.71 15.80 6.93
N PRO A 81 7.72 16.63 5.87
CA PRO A 81 7.28 16.21 4.55
C PRO A 81 8.16 15.09 4.01
N SER A 82 7.56 14.15 3.29
CA SER A 82 8.29 13.15 2.53
C SER A 82 9.16 13.79 1.46
N ALA A 83 10.25 13.12 1.09
CA ALA A 83 11.11 13.57 0.01
C ALA A 83 10.27 13.83 -1.27
N PRO A 84 10.51 14.95 -2.00
CA PRO A 84 9.78 15.23 -3.22
C PRO A 84 9.90 14.06 -4.20
N ALA A 85 8.77 13.62 -4.75
CA ALA A 85 8.72 12.61 -5.80
C ALA A 85 7.86 13.15 -6.94
N GLY A 86 8.28 12.90 -8.18
CA GLY A 86 7.43 13.17 -9.34
C GLY A 86 6.19 12.28 -9.31
N MET A 87 5.06 12.80 -9.76
CA MET A 87 3.84 12.00 -9.90
C MET A 87 4.08 10.79 -10.82
N GLY A 88 3.57 9.64 -10.43
CA GLY A 88 3.77 8.36 -11.13
C GLY A 88 5.12 7.68 -10.83
N MET A 89 6.01 8.31 -10.04
CA MET A 89 7.28 7.70 -9.67
C MET A 89 7.14 6.73 -8.50
N THR A 90 7.96 5.69 -8.51
CA THR A 90 8.04 4.75 -7.40
C THR A 90 8.75 5.38 -6.20
N VAL A 91 8.13 5.26 -5.04
CA VAL A 91 8.60 5.70 -3.73
C VAL A 91 8.64 4.48 -2.83
N ARG A 92 9.84 4.09 -2.39
CA ARG A 92 10.02 2.94 -1.51
C ARG A 92 9.95 3.38 -0.05
N ILE A 93 9.11 2.71 0.73
CA ILE A 93 8.83 3.03 2.13
C ILE A 93 9.05 1.79 2.99
N GLY A 94 9.92 1.90 3.99
CA GLY A 94 10.16 0.84 4.97
C GLY A 94 9.07 0.77 6.02
N LEU A 95 8.25 -0.27 5.96
CA LEU A 95 7.26 -0.63 6.97
C LEU A 95 7.83 -1.72 7.91
N PRO A 96 7.20 -1.98 9.08
CA PRO A 96 7.69 -3.01 10.00
C PRO A 96 7.84 -4.41 9.36
N ALA A 97 6.97 -4.76 8.42
CA ALA A 97 7.03 -6.02 7.68
C ALA A 97 7.99 -6.03 6.49
N GLY A 98 8.67 -4.91 6.19
CA GLY A 98 9.62 -4.78 5.09
C GLY A 98 9.41 -3.54 4.23
N GLU A 99 10.23 -3.42 3.19
CA GLU A 99 10.15 -2.34 2.22
C GLU A 99 9.00 -2.58 1.23
N VAL A 100 8.18 -1.55 1.02
CA VAL A 100 7.05 -1.60 0.08
C VAL A 100 7.20 -0.49 -0.95
N ASP A 101 6.96 -0.83 -2.22
CA ASP A 101 6.96 0.11 -3.32
C ASP A 101 5.58 0.76 -3.47
N PHE A 102 5.55 2.08 -3.35
CA PHE A 102 4.37 2.91 -3.60
C PHE A 102 4.57 3.71 -4.88
N ILE A 103 3.48 4.12 -5.52
CA ILE A 103 3.48 5.07 -6.62
C ILE A 103 3.02 6.42 -6.09
N ALA A 104 3.82 7.46 -6.32
CA ALA A 104 3.49 8.81 -5.89
C ALA A 104 2.29 9.34 -6.70
N GLY A 105 1.22 9.72 -6.01
CA GLY A 105 0.01 10.27 -6.60
C GLY A 105 -0.38 11.60 -5.97
N GLU A 106 -1.33 12.27 -6.59
CA GLU A 106 -1.97 13.46 -6.03
C GLU A 106 -3.48 13.29 -6.14
N LEU A 107 -4.17 13.67 -5.07
CA LEU A 107 -5.62 13.62 -4.99
C LEU A 107 -6.16 14.99 -4.62
N ALA A 108 -7.02 15.53 -5.47
CA ALA A 108 -7.60 16.86 -5.30
C ALA A 108 -8.30 16.99 -3.94
N GLY A 109 -7.96 18.05 -3.18
CA GLY A 109 -8.49 18.29 -1.83
C GLY A 109 -7.80 17.52 -0.70
N ILE A 110 -6.91 16.57 -1.03
CA ILE A 110 -6.06 15.86 -0.05
C ILE A 110 -4.60 16.28 -0.19
N GLY A 111 -4.09 16.35 -1.42
CA GLY A 111 -2.68 16.57 -1.73
C GLY A 111 -2.01 15.25 -2.14
N ARG A 112 -0.73 15.09 -1.80
CA ARG A 112 0.04 13.90 -2.15
C ARG A 112 -0.48 12.66 -1.42
N VAL A 113 -0.76 11.61 -2.19
CA VAL A 113 -1.16 10.30 -1.69
C VAL A 113 -0.34 9.27 -2.46
N ASP A 114 0.62 8.65 -1.78
CA ASP A 114 1.38 7.54 -2.35
C ASP A 114 0.55 6.27 -2.19
N SER A 115 0.48 5.41 -3.21
CA SER A 115 -0.37 4.21 -3.18
C SER A 115 0.36 2.95 -3.64
N CYS A 116 0.10 1.84 -2.95
CA CYS A 116 0.53 0.50 -3.32
C CYS A 116 -0.73 -0.33 -3.61
N SER A 117 -0.85 -0.86 -4.83
CA SER A 117 -2.03 -1.61 -5.23
C SER A 117 -1.97 -3.03 -4.69
N LEU A 118 -3.00 -3.42 -3.94
CA LEU A 118 -3.16 -4.77 -3.40
C LEU A 118 -4.04 -5.60 -4.32
N PHE A 119 -5.15 -5.01 -4.77
CA PHE A 119 -6.10 -5.62 -5.69
C PHE A 119 -6.57 -4.61 -6.74
N SER A 120 -6.47 -4.99 -8.01
CA SER A 120 -7.01 -4.24 -9.14
C SER A 120 -7.15 -5.18 -10.35
N PRO A 121 -8.37 -5.53 -10.78
CA PRO A 121 -9.68 -5.16 -10.20
C PRO A 121 -10.03 -5.94 -8.92
N VAL A 122 -11.08 -5.51 -8.22
CA VAL A 122 -11.58 -6.09 -6.95
C VAL A 122 -12.77 -7.05 -7.15
N PHE A 123 -12.80 -7.75 -8.28
CA PHE A 123 -13.93 -8.64 -8.62
C PHE A 123 -14.01 -9.91 -7.76
N GLU A 124 -12.93 -10.28 -7.08
CA GLU A 124 -12.91 -11.44 -6.19
C GLU A 124 -13.75 -11.26 -4.91
N PHE A 125 -14.04 -10.01 -4.53
CA PHE A 125 -14.83 -9.74 -3.33
C PHE A 125 -16.33 -9.83 -3.61
N ALA A 126 -16.97 -10.80 -2.98
CA ALA A 126 -18.42 -11.01 -3.07
C ALA A 126 -19.25 -10.02 -2.24
N SER A 127 -18.65 -9.39 -1.22
CA SER A 127 -19.32 -8.44 -0.33
C SER A 127 -18.36 -7.39 0.21
N MET A 128 -18.93 -6.26 0.65
CA MET A 128 -18.17 -5.21 1.34
C MET A 128 -17.53 -5.71 2.64
N GLU A 129 -18.23 -6.59 3.38
CA GLU A 129 -17.73 -7.18 4.62
C GLU A 129 -16.43 -7.96 4.39
N ALA A 130 -16.39 -8.84 3.38
CA ALA A 130 -15.19 -9.61 3.04
C ALA A 130 -14.03 -8.70 2.58
N ALA A 131 -14.34 -7.62 1.84
CA ALA A 131 -13.33 -6.66 1.40
C ALA A 131 -12.75 -5.85 2.58
N VAL A 132 -13.57 -5.50 3.58
CA VAL A 132 -13.11 -4.81 4.79
C VAL A 132 -12.28 -5.75 5.66
N GLU A 133 -12.72 -6.99 5.91
CA GLU A 133 -11.95 -7.98 6.66
C GLU A 133 -10.57 -8.22 6.01
N THR A 134 -10.53 -8.33 4.68
CA THR A 134 -9.27 -8.47 3.95
C THR A 134 -8.39 -7.23 4.09
N ALA A 135 -8.97 -6.02 4.07
CA ALA A 135 -8.23 -4.78 4.28
C ALA A 135 -7.67 -4.68 5.72
N GLU A 136 -8.43 -5.10 6.73
CA GLU A 136 -7.96 -5.14 8.13
C GLU A 136 -6.79 -6.11 8.29
N GLU A 137 -6.87 -7.28 7.67
CA GLU A 137 -5.80 -8.26 7.71
C GLU A 137 -4.55 -7.80 6.95
N ALA A 138 -4.74 -7.22 5.76
CA ALA A 138 -3.63 -6.68 4.98
C ALA A 138 -2.91 -5.53 5.72
N VAL A 139 -3.65 -4.59 6.32
CA VAL A 139 -3.02 -3.51 7.11
C VAL A 139 -2.26 -4.11 8.29
N ARG A 140 -2.79 -5.13 8.96
CA ARG A 140 -2.12 -5.78 10.08
C ARG A 140 -0.81 -6.42 9.62
N ALA A 141 -0.83 -7.13 8.50
CA ALA A 141 0.35 -7.79 7.93
C ALA A 141 1.48 -6.81 7.63
N PHE A 142 1.21 -5.65 7.01
CA PHE A 142 2.25 -4.65 6.70
C PHE A 142 2.94 -4.05 7.93
N PHE A 143 2.27 -4.06 9.09
CA PHE A 143 2.78 -3.53 10.34
C PHE A 143 3.21 -4.61 11.34
N ASP A 144 3.13 -5.88 10.97
CA ASP A 144 3.60 -6.99 11.80
C ASP A 144 5.02 -7.41 11.36
N PRO A 145 6.06 -7.16 12.18
CA PRO A 145 7.44 -7.56 11.87
C PRO A 145 7.61 -9.09 11.81
N ALA A 146 6.70 -9.90 12.36
CA ALA A 146 6.74 -11.35 12.22
C ALA A 146 6.42 -11.82 10.79
N THR A 147 5.84 -10.94 9.96
CA THR A 147 5.51 -11.19 8.55
C THR A 147 6.71 -11.01 7.61
N LEU A 148 7.88 -10.61 8.13
CA LEU A 148 9.11 -10.48 7.34
C LEU A 148 9.42 -11.81 6.63
N GLU A 149 9.15 -11.89 5.33
CA GLU A 149 9.69 -12.96 4.52
C GLU A 149 11.21 -12.74 4.41
N PRO A 150 12.05 -13.74 4.72
CA PRO A 150 13.49 -13.59 4.58
C PRO A 150 13.82 -13.19 3.13
N PRO A 151 14.72 -12.22 2.92
CA PRO A 151 15.04 -11.75 1.59
C PRO A 151 15.40 -12.93 0.69
N PRO A 152 14.87 -13.00 -0.55
CA PRO A 152 15.19 -14.08 -1.46
C PRO A 152 16.71 -14.15 -1.61
N ALA A 153 17.26 -15.37 -1.53
CA ALA A 153 18.69 -15.60 -1.69
C ALA A 153 19.17 -14.90 -2.97
N PRO A 154 20.30 -14.17 -2.93
CA PRO A 154 20.77 -13.44 -4.11
C PRO A 154 20.91 -14.42 -5.29
N PRO A 155 20.40 -14.06 -6.48
CA PRO A 155 20.52 -14.92 -7.64
C PRO A 155 21.99 -15.21 -7.90
N ALA A 156 22.30 -16.49 -8.18
CA ALA A 156 23.67 -16.92 -8.44
C ALA A 156 24.30 -16.00 -9.52
N PRO A 157 25.57 -15.57 -9.33
CA PRO A 157 26.20 -14.61 -10.23
C PRO A 157 26.26 -15.19 -11.65
N VAL A 158 25.44 -14.65 -12.53
CA VAL A 158 25.44 -15.04 -13.95
C VAL A 158 26.69 -14.46 -14.59
N ASN A 159 27.61 -15.32 -15.04
CA ASN A 159 28.80 -14.89 -15.74
C ASN A 159 28.40 -14.30 -17.10
N ARG A 160 28.54 -12.98 -17.24
CA ARG A 160 28.15 -12.23 -18.46
C ARG A 160 28.87 -12.74 -19.73
N ARG A 161 30.02 -13.41 -19.60
CA ARG A 161 30.75 -13.99 -20.73
C ARG A 161 30.11 -15.27 -21.27
N ASP A 162 29.36 -16.00 -20.45
CA ASP A 162 28.64 -17.21 -20.87
C ASP A 162 27.34 -16.85 -21.62
N LEU A 163 26.70 -15.72 -21.26
CA LEU A 163 25.54 -15.18 -21.97
C LEU A 163 25.85 -14.74 -23.40
N LEU A 164 27.00 -14.10 -23.62
CA LEU A 164 27.42 -13.66 -24.96
C LEU A 164 27.91 -14.82 -25.84
N ARG A 165 28.16 -16.00 -25.25
CA ARG A 165 28.61 -17.20 -25.96
C ARG A 165 27.52 -18.26 -26.14
N GLY A 166 26.28 -17.96 -25.74
CA GLY A 166 25.13 -18.83 -25.98
C GLY A 166 25.13 -20.15 -25.19
N ASN A 167 25.94 -20.26 -24.14
CA ASN A 167 26.07 -21.51 -23.40
C ASN A 167 25.08 -21.53 -22.22
N PHE A 168 23.80 -21.77 -22.52
CA PHE A 168 22.77 -21.94 -21.50
C PHE A 168 22.87 -23.33 -20.87
N GLY A 169 23.61 -23.40 -19.76
CA GLY A 169 23.41 -24.34 -18.68
C GLY A 169 24.06 -25.73 -18.80
N LYS A 170 24.72 -26.14 -17.72
CA LYS A 170 24.43 -27.47 -17.16
C LYS A 170 24.07 -27.32 -15.70
N ARG A 171 22.82 -27.70 -15.42
CA ARG A 171 22.31 -28.07 -14.10
C ARG A 171 23.08 -29.34 -13.71
N GLU A 172 23.88 -29.29 -12.66
CA GLU A 172 24.46 -30.50 -12.06
C GLU A 172 23.39 -31.09 -11.13
N GLU A 173 22.72 -32.13 -11.62
CA GLU A 173 21.86 -33.03 -10.84
C GLU A 173 22.76 -33.83 -9.88
N PRO A 174 22.42 -33.95 -8.59
CA PRO A 174 23.20 -34.77 -7.67
C PRO A 174 22.80 -36.24 -7.82
N ALA A 175 23.79 -37.14 -7.88
CA ALA A 175 23.57 -38.57 -7.65
C ALA A 175 24.87 -39.24 -7.16
N GLU A 176 24.80 -39.65 -5.88
CA GLU A 176 25.50 -40.76 -5.19
C GLU A 176 27.02 -40.94 -5.29
#